data_AF-A0A2V7HR50-F1
#
_entry.id   AF-A0A2V7HR50-F1
#
_cell.length_a   1.000
_cell.length_b   1.000
_cell.length_c   1.000
_cell.angle_alpha   90.00
_cell.angle_beta   90.00
_cell.angle_gamma   90.00
#
_symmetry.space_group_name_H-M   'P 1'
#
loop_
_entity.id
_entity.type
_entity.pdbx_description
1 polymer ?
#
loop_
_entity_poly.entity_id
_entity_poly.type
_entity_poly.pdbx_seq_one_letter_code
_entity_poly.pdbx_strand_id
1 'polypeptide(L)' 'AHEFYDESAGRGMAFPGGDKEPDYWDFVYFSFVIGMTSQVSDVGVTSKQIRRTVAAHGVVSFVFNAALLALTVNIAASAI' A
#
# COMPACT_ATOMS: atom_id res chain seq x y z
N ALA A 1 -6.01 5.83 6.63
CA ALA A 1 -7.08 6.80 6.90
C ALA A 1 -6.87 7.53 8.24
N HIS A 2 -6.87 6.85 9.39
CA HIS A 2 -6.77 7.51 10.71
C HIS A 2 -5.56 8.47 10.84
N GLU A 3 -4.37 8.05 10.43
CA GLU A 3 -3.14 8.85 10.48
C GLU A 3 -3.14 10.08 9.53
N PHE A 4 -4.07 10.15 8.57
CA PHE A 4 -4.24 11.30 7.66
C PHE A 4 -5.17 12.38 8.23
N TYR A 5 -6.13 11.99 9.08
CA TYR A 5 -7.11 12.92 9.68
C TYR A 5 -6.71 13.41 11.08
N ASP A 6 -5.53 13.07 11.57
CA ASP A 6 -4.98 13.64 12.80
C ASP A 6 -4.62 15.13 12.54
N GLU A 7 -5.43 16.04 13.08
CA GLU A 7 -5.33 17.50 12.88
C GLU A 7 -3.94 18.06 13.25
N SER A 8 -3.18 17.36 14.08
CA SER A 8 -1.85 17.77 14.55
C SER A 8 -0.71 17.55 13.55
N ALA A 9 -0.89 16.69 12.53
CA ALA A 9 0.22 16.14 11.74
C ALA A 9 0.34 16.69 10.30
N GLY A 10 -0.60 17.53 9.85
CA GLY A 10 -0.69 17.92 8.44
C GLY A 10 -1.12 16.74 7.55
N ARG A 11 -1.70 17.04 6.39
CA ARG A 11 -2.19 16.01 5.46
C ARG A 11 -1.04 15.12 4.98
N GLY A 12 -0.92 13.93 5.55
CA GLY A 12 0.24 13.05 5.40
C GLY A 12 0.33 12.27 4.08
N MET A 13 -0.62 12.47 3.17
CA MET A 13 -0.65 11.96 1.80
C MET A 13 -1.12 13.05 0.83
N ALA A 14 -0.68 12.96 -0.43
CA ALA A 14 -1.04 13.86 -1.51
C ALA A 14 -1.81 13.05 -2.56
N PHE A 15 -3.13 13.27 -2.62
CA PHE A 15 -4.00 12.61 -3.59
C PHE A 15 -3.98 13.34 -4.95
N PRO A 16 -4.23 12.62 -6.05
CA PRO A 16 -4.28 13.19 -7.39
C PRO A 16 -5.22 14.39 -7.48
N GLY A 17 -4.92 15.34 -8.38
CA GLY A 17 -5.74 16.54 -8.56
C GLY A 17 -5.71 17.53 -7.40
N GLY A 18 -4.89 17.30 -6.36
CA GLY A 18 -4.82 18.14 -5.18
C GLY A 18 -6.05 18.00 -4.29
N ASP A 19 -6.69 16.82 -4.32
CA ASP A 19 -7.87 16.55 -3.52
C ASP A 19 -7.57 16.70 -2.03
N LYS A 20 -8.44 17.48 -1.38
CA LYS A 20 -8.38 17.89 0.01
C LYS A 20 -9.29 17.05 0.89
N GLU A 21 -10.24 16.34 0.30
CA GLU A 21 -11.25 15.52 0.97
C GLU A 21 -11.28 14.11 0.37
N PRO A 22 -10.14 13.38 0.38
CA PRO A 22 -10.09 12.02 -0.15
C PRO A 22 -11.09 11.14 0.58
N ASP A 23 -11.72 10.24 -0.14
CA ASP A 23 -12.69 9.31 0.42
C ASP A 23 -12.00 8.03 0.92
N TYR A 24 -12.75 7.14 1.58
CA TYR A 24 -12.18 5.89 2.07
C TYR A 24 -11.66 4.98 0.93
N TRP A 25 -12.25 5.08 -0.26
CA TRP A 25 -11.87 4.28 -1.42
C TRP A 25 -10.51 4.67 -1.98
N ASP A 26 -10.12 5.94 -1.89
CA ASP A 26 -8.78 6.39 -2.27
C ASP A 26 -7.69 5.71 -1.41
N PHE A 27 -7.96 5.53 -0.10
CA PHE A 27 -7.05 4.80 0.79
C PHE A 27 -7.05 3.29 0.51
N VAL A 28 -8.20 2.72 0.12
CA VAL A 28 -8.31 1.31 -0.28
C VAL A 28 -7.53 1.06 -1.57
N TYR A 29 -7.71 1.93 -2.57
CA TYR A 29 -6.95 1.92 -3.81
C TYR A 29 -5.45 1.98 -3.54
N PHE A 30 -4.99 2.96 -2.76
CA PHE A 30 -3.58 3.09 -2.36
C PHE A 30 -3.07 1.82 -1.66
N SER A 31 -3.85 1.25 -0.74
CA SER A 31 -3.47 0.04 0.01
C SER A 31 -3.36 -1.18 -0.90
N PHE A 32 -4.25 -1.34 -1.88
CA PHE A 32 -4.17 -2.43 -2.84
C PHE A 32 -2.98 -2.32 -3.77
N VAL A 33 -2.63 -1.11 -4.21
CA VAL A 33 -1.43 -0.88 -5.02
C VAL A 33 -0.19 -1.40 -4.29
N ILE A 34 -0.05 -1.08 -3.00
CA ILE A 34 1.02 -1.63 -2.13
C ILE A 34 0.89 -3.15 -1.94
N GLY A 35 -0.33 -3.65 -1.70
CA GLY A 35 -0.64 -5.08 -1.52
C GLY A 35 -0.23 -5.96 -2.71
N MET A 36 -0.50 -5.47 -3.91
CA MET A 36 -0.13 -6.11 -5.18
C MET A 36 1.34 -5.93 -5.51
N THR A 37 2.11 -5.20 -4.70
CA THR A 37 3.50 -4.79 -4.98
C THR A 37 3.65 -4.00 -6.30
N SER A 38 2.55 -3.41 -6.78
CA SER A 38 2.57 -2.52 -7.93
C SER A 38 3.00 -1.14 -7.44
N GLN A 39 4.12 -0.61 -7.93
CA GLN A 39 4.64 0.67 -7.43
C GLN A 39 3.93 1.90 -8.04
N VAL A 40 2.91 1.70 -8.88
CA VAL A 40 2.22 2.78 -9.59
C VAL A 40 1.01 3.23 -8.79
N SER A 41 1.25 4.01 -7.73
CA SER A 41 0.21 4.84 -7.14
C SER A 41 0.44 6.29 -7.56
N ASP A 42 -0.63 6.96 -7.95
CA ASP A 42 -0.71 8.41 -8.14
C ASP A 42 -0.92 9.16 -6.80
N VAL A 43 -0.99 8.43 -5.67
CA VAL A 43 -1.02 8.98 -4.31
C VAL A 43 0.40 9.07 -3.74
N GLY A 44 0.85 10.28 -3.44
CA GLY A 44 2.16 10.55 -2.85
C GLY A 44 2.17 10.50 -1.32
N VAL A 45 3.17 9.88 -0.70
CA VAL A 45 3.33 9.89 0.76
C VAL A 45 4.19 11.09 1.19
N THR A 46 3.60 12.04 1.92
CA THR A 46 4.26 13.28 2.33
C THR A 46 4.80 13.22 3.77
N SER A 47 4.10 12.52 4.67
CA SER A 47 4.49 12.38 6.08
C SER A 47 5.56 11.30 6.31
N LYS A 48 6.45 11.53 7.29
CA LYS A 48 7.49 10.56 7.69
C LYS A 48 6.89 9.38 8.45
N GLN A 49 5.86 9.61 9.26
CA GLN A 49 5.16 8.55 10.00
C GLN A 49 4.44 7.61 9.04
N ILE A 50 3.62 8.15 8.12
CA ILE A 50 2.92 7.37 7.10
C ILE A 50 3.90 6.58 6.22
N ARG A 51 5.07 7.14 5.91
CA ARG A 51 6.12 6.43 5.14
C ARG A 51 6.62 5.16 5.84
N ARG A 52 6.71 5.16 7.17
CA ARG A 52 7.07 3.95 7.94
C ARG A 52 5.97 2.91 7.86
N THR A 53 4.72 3.33 8.00
CA THR A 53 3.53 2.46 7.86
C THR A 53 3.49 1.81 6.47
N VAL A 54 3.68 2.62 5.41
CA VAL A 54 3.70 2.14 4.02
C VAL A 54 4.87 1.20 3.77
N ALA A 55 6.05 1.49 4.30
CA ALA A 55 7.20 0.59 4.19
C ALA A 55 6.95 -0.77 4.87
N ALA A 56 6.36 -0.77 6.07
CA ALA A 56 6.00 -2.00 6.76
C ALA A 56 4.95 -2.81 5.96
N HIS A 57 3.91 -2.16 5.44
CA HIS A 57 2.93 -2.81 4.57
C HIS A 57 3.61 -3.41 3.33
N GLY A 58 4.46 -2.65 2.64
CA GLY A 58 5.19 -3.13 1.46
C GLY A 58 6.07 -4.35 1.73
N VAL A 59 6.76 -4.41 2.88
CA VAL A 59 7.55 -5.57 3.29
C VAL A 59 6.66 -6.80 3.50
N VAL A 60 5.53 -6.65 4.19
CA VAL A 60 4.58 -7.74 4.41
C VAL A 60 4.01 -8.24 3.08
N SER A 61 3.60 -7.32 2.21
CA SER A 61 3.09 -7.64 0.87
C SER A 61 4.13 -8.40 0.03
N PHE A 62 5.40 -7.97 0.07
CA PHE A 62 6.47 -8.66 -0.65
C PHE A 62 6.65 -10.10 -0.17
N VAL A 63 6.72 -10.32 1.15
CA VAL A 63 6.87 -11.67 1.72
C VAL A 63 5.67 -12.55 1.37
N PHE A 64 4.45 -12.01 1.45
CA PHE A 64 3.23 -12.73 1.09
C PHE A 64 3.23 -13.15 -0.39
N ASN A 65 3.54 -12.24 -1.31
CA ASN A 65 3.60 -12.53 -2.74
C ASN A 65 4.71 -13.55 -3.07
N ALA A 66 5.88 -13.43 -2.44
CA ALA A 66 6.97 -14.38 -2.61
C ALA A 66 6.59 -15.79 -2.11
N ALA A 67 5.91 -15.88 -0.96
CA ALA A 67 5.43 -17.15 -0.42
C ALA A 67 4.36 -17.78 -1.32
N LEU A 68 3.41 -16.98 -1.83
CA LEU A 68 2.41 -17.43 -2.81
C LEU A 68 3.06 -17.96 -4.08
N LEU A 69 4.06 -17.25 -4.60
CA LEU A 69 4.80 -17.68 -5.78
C LEU A 69 5.50 -19.02 -5.53
N ALA A 70 6.21 -19.15 -4.40
CA ALA A 70 6.88 -20.39 -4.02
C ALA A 70 5.89 -21.55 -3.85
N LEU A 71 4.76 -21.34 -3.20
CA LEU A 71 3.71 -22.35 -3.05
C LEU A 71 3.14 -22.77 -4.40
N THR A 72 2.86 -21.80 -5.28
CA THR A 72 2.34 -22.05 -6.62
C THR A 72 3.31 -22.89 -7.45
N VAL A 73 4.61 -22.59 -7.40
CA VAL A 73 5.66 -23.39 -8.06
C VAL A 73 5.71 -24.81 -7.49
N ASN A 74 5.66 -24.97 -6.17
CA ASN A 74 5.67 -26.30 -5.54
C ASN A 74 4.46 -27.15 -5.97
N ILE A 75 3.27 -26.55 -6.00
CA ILE A 75 2.04 -27.23 -6.46
C ILE A 75 2.15 -27.59 -7.94
N ALA A 76 2.59 -26.66 -8.79
CA ALA A 76 2.75 -26.91 -10.23
C ALA A 76 3.77 -28.02 -10.51
N ALA A 77 4.90 -28.03 -9.81
CA ALA A 77 5.91 -29.08 -9.93
C ALA A 77 5.40 -30.45 -9.45
N SER A 78 4.49 -30.48 -8.48
CA SER A 78 3.90 -31.73 -7.97
C SER A 78 2.74 -32.26 -8.82
N ALA A 79 2.19 -31.44 -9.72
CA ALA A 79 1.06 -31.78 -10.59
C ALA A 79 1.48 -32.30 -11.97
N ILE A 80 2.78 -32.26 -12.29
CA ILE A 80 3.42 -32.80 -13.50
C ILE A 80 4.10 -34.12 -13.13
#